data_AF-A0A3S0XPJ9-F1
#
_entry.id   AF-A0A3S0XPJ9-F1
#
_cell.length_a   1.000
_cell.length_b   1.000
_cell.length_c   1.000
_cell.angle_alpha   90.00
_cell.angle_beta   90.00
_cell.angle_gamma   90.00
#
_symmetry.space_group_name_H-M   'P 1'
#
loop_
_entity.id
_entity.type
_entity.pdbx_description
1 polymer ?
#
loop_
_entity_poly.entity_id
_entity_poly.type
_entity_poly.pdbx_seq_one_letter_code
_entity_poly.pdbx_strand_id
1 'polypeptide(L)'
;MLNLNLDDETEKYLVEILAQEKTTSGELVKRLLRQHWESLQPRKTVLEKMGGYPEHLLNGPGNLSDRDARYKYLAEYFQKRYEQSQQKQEA
;
A
#
# COMPACT_ATOMS: atom_id res chain seq x y z
N MET A 1 20.35 1.93 -24.79
CA MET A 1 21.18 1.26 -23.77
C MET A 1 21.77 2.33 -22.88
N LEU A 2 21.63 2.21 -21.56
CA LEU A 2 22.33 3.08 -20.61
C LEU A 2 23.82 2.72 -20.64
N ASN A 3 24.69 3.72 -20.80
CA ASN A 3 26.14 3.54 -20.72
C ASN A 3 26.59 4.07 -19.36
N LEU A 4 27.14 3.18 -18.53
CA LEU A 4 27.64 3.51 -17.19
C LEU A 4 29.17 3.52 -17.27
N ASN A 5 29.76 4.70 -17.10
CA ASN A 5 31.21 4.81 -16.91
C ASN A 5 31.49 4.62 -15.43
N LEU A 6 32.13 3.51 -15.09
CA LEU A 6 32.65 3.25 -13.75
C LEU A 6 34.12 3.64 -13.72
N ASP A 7 34.59 4.17 -12.59
CA ASP A 7 36.02 4.29 -12.34
C ASP A 7 36.63 2.93 -11.96
N ASP A 8 37.96 2.84 -12.02
CA ASP A 8 38.72 1.60 -11.78
C ASP A 8 38.43 0.98 -10.40
N GLU A 9 38.15 1.82 -9.39
CA GLU A 9 37.85 1.38 -8.04
C GLU A 9 36.45 0.76 -7.96
N THR A 10 35.47 1.40 -8.59
CA THR A 10 34.08 0.96 -8.63
C THR A 10 33.92 -0.31 -9.47
N GLU A 11 34.70 -0.47 -10.53
CA GLU A 11 34.76 -1.70 -11.31
C GLU A 11 35.28 -2.87 -10.47
N LYS A 12 36.29 -2.64 -9.61
CA LYS A 12 36.77 -3.65 -8.66
C LYS A 12 35.66 -4.09 -7.70
N TYR A 13 34.90 -3.16 -7.15
CA TYR A 13 33.75 -3.49 -6.29
C TYR A 13 32.70 -4.32 -7.02
N LEU A 14 32.39 -3.97 -8.27
CA LEU A 14 31.45 -4.74 -9.09
C LEU A 14 31.92 -6.19 -9.26
N VAL A 15 33.20 -6.41 -9.58
CA VAL A 15 33.76 -7.77 -9.73
C VAL A 15 33.67 -8.56 -8.44
N GLU A 16 34.02 -7.96 -7.30
CA GLU A 16 33.95 -8.62 -5.99
C GLU A 16 32.51 -9.03 -5.62
N ILE A 17 31.53 -8.13 -5.82
CA ILE A 17 30.12 -8.39 -5.54
C ILE A 17 29.60 -9.54 -6.42
N LEU A 18 29.90 -9.51 -7.71
CA LEU A 18 29.46 -10.55 -8.65
C LEU A 18 30.06 -11.92 -8.31
N ALA A 19 31.33 -11.95 -7.88
CA ALA A 19 31.99 -13.18 -7.45
C ALA A 19 31.34 -13.76 -6.18
N GLN A 20 30.97 -12.91 -5.22
CA GLN A 20 30.36 -13.34 -3.96
C GLN A 20 28.92 -13.82 -4.15
N GLU A 21 28.11 -13.05 -4.87
CA GLU A 21 26.68 -13.34 -5.00
C GLU A 21 26.33 -14.28 -6.15
N LYS A 22 27.29 -14.56 -7.05
CA LYS A 22 27.13 -15.42 -8.24
C LYS A 22 25.98 -14.95 -9.15
N THR A 23 25.83 -13.64 -9.34
CA THR A 23 24.81 -13.03 -10.20
C THR A 23 25.43 -12.43 -11.45
N THR A 24 24.60 -11.90 -12.35
CA THR A 24 25.04 -11.05 -13.45
C THR A 24 24.99 -9.57 -13.06
N SER A 25 25.80 -8.74 -13.74
CA SER A 25 25.81 -7.28 -13.56
C SER A 25 24.43 -6.66 -13.79
N GLY A 26 23.72 -7.11 -14.82
CA GLY A 26 22.37 -6.62 -15.12
C GLY A 26 21.35 -6.91 -14.03
N GLU A 27 21.44 -8.08 -13.38
CA GLU A 27 20.57 -8.45 -12.28
C GLU A 27 20.87 -7.66 -11.01
N LEU A 28 22.16 -7.47 -10.70
CA LEU A 28 22.61 -6.63 -9.61
C LEU A 28 22.11 -5.19 -9.77
N VAL A 29 22.29 -4.60 -10.95
CA VAL A 29 21.82 -3.23 -11.24
C VAL A 29 20.31 -3.12 -11.09
N LYS A 30 19.52 -4.07 -11.61
CA LYS A 30 18.05 -4.07 -11.42
C LYS A 30 17.67 -4.10 -9.95
N ARG A 31 18.34 -4.93 -9.15
CA ARG A 31 18.08 -5.06 -7.71
C ARG A 31 18.45 -3.78 -6.95
N LEU A 32 19.63 -3.23 -7.22
CA LEU A 32 20.09 -1.98 -6.60
C LEU A 32 19.19 -0.79 -6.96
N LEU A 33 18.79 -0.65 -8.23
CA LEU A 33 17.87 0.39 -8.66
C LEU A 33 16.51 0.25 -7.98
N ARG A 34 16.00 -0.97 -7.86
CA ARG A 34 14.74 -1.22 -7.13
C ARG A 34 14.86 -0.83 -5.66
N GLN A 35 15.92 -1.28 -4.99
CA GLN A 35 16.15 -0.96 -3.58
C GLN A 35 16.33 0.55 -3.34
N HIS A 36 17.08 1.22 -4.22
CA HIS A 36 17.28 2.65 -4.15
C HIS A 36 15.97 3.41 -4.43
N TRP A 37 15.18 2.97 -5.40
CA TRP A 37 13.86 3.55 -5.66
C TRP A 37 12.92 3.38 -4.47
N GLU A 38 12.91 2.21 -3.83
CA GLU A 38 12.13 1.93 -2.62
C GLU A 38 12.61 2.77 -1.42
N SER A 39 13.92 3.04 -1.29
CA SER A 39 14.45 3.85 -0.20
C SER A 39 14.16 5.34 -0.35
N LEU A 40 14.01 5.82 -1.59
CA LEU A 40 13.56 7.19 -1.90
C LEU A 40 12.07 7.38 -1.63
N GLN A 41 11.28 6.30 -1.59
CA GLN A 41 9.86 6.42 -1.25
C GLN A 41 9.70 6.88 0.20
N PRO A 42 8.83 7.87 0.48
CA PRO A 42 8.53 8.23 1.85
C PRO A 42 8.02 7.01 2.60
N ARG A 43 8.56 6.78 3.79
CA ARG A 43 8.08 5.69 4.65
C ARG A 43 6.60 5.94 4.95
N LYS A 44 5.73 5.10 4.39
CA LYS A 44 4.30 5.14 4.71
C LYS A 44 4.11 5.01 6.22
N THR A 45 3.40 5.97 6.80
CA THR A 45 2.89 5.91 8.16
C THR A 45 1.99 4.70 8.34
N VAL A 46 1.74 4.30 9.60
CA VAL A 46 0.80 3.21 9.90
C VAL A 46 -0.57 3.50 9.27
N LEU A 47 -1.03 4.76 9.31
CA LEU A 47 -2.29 5.18 8.68
C LEU A 47 -2.29 4.95 7.16
N GLU A 48 -1.24 5.38 6.46
CA GLU A 48 -1.15 5.21 5.01
C GLU A 48 -1.03 3.74 4.61
N LYS A 49 -0.42 2.91 5.45
CA LYS A 49 -0.42 1.44 5.26
C LYS A 49 -1.81 0.83 5.44
N MET A 50 -2.64 1.42 6.30
CA MET A 50 -4.02 1.00 6.55
C MET A 50 -5.03 1.56 5.52
N GLY A 51 -4.57 2.31 4.52
CA GLY A 51 -5.44 2.91 3.49
C GLY A 51 -5.84 4.37 3.77
N GLY A 52 -5.20 5.03 4.73
CA GLY A 52 -5.44 6.44 5.06
C GLY A 52 -6.28 6.64 6.32
N TYR A 53 -6.84 7.84 6.47
CA TYR A 53 -7.72 8.15 7.60
C TYR A 53 -9.11 7.55 7.36
N PRO A 54 -9.67 6.81 8.32
CA PRO A 54 -10.99 6.22 8.15
C PRO A 54 -12.06 7.31 8.06
N GLU A 55 -12.66 7.45 6.88
CA GLU A 55 -13.62 8.54 6.55
C GLU A 55 -14.88 8.54 7.41
N HIS A 56 -15.20 7.40 8.05
CA HIS A 56 -16.47 7.20 8.75
C HIS A 56 -16.30 6.65 10.17
N LEU A 57 -15.10 6.70 10.75
CA LEU A 57 -14.83 6.11 12.07
C LEU A 57 -15.72 6.67 13.17
N LEU A 58 -16.01 7.98 13.11
CA LEU A 58 -16.84 8.70 14.08
C LEU A 58 -18.23 9.05 13.51
N ASN A 59 -18.56 8.54 12.33
CA ASN A 59 -19.86 8.77 11.71
C ASN A 59 -20.83 7.74 12.28
N GLY A 60 -21.40 8.04 13.45
CA GLY A 60 -22.41 7.19 14.05
C GLY A 60 -22.83 7.66 15.43
N PRO A 61 -23.92 7.07 15.97
CA PRO A 61 -24.36 7.32 17.34
C PRO A 61 -23.27 6.99 18.37
N GLY A 62 -23.13 7.82 19.40
CA GLY A 62 -22.13 7.62 20.46
C GLY A 62 -22.35 6.37 21.34
N ASN A 63 -23.48 5.68 21.18
CA ASN A 63 -23.84 4.48 21.93
C ASN A 63 -23.68 3.17 21.12
N LEU A 64 -23.03 3.20 19.95
CA LEU A 64 -22.80 2.01 19.13
C LEU A 64 -21.91 0.94 19.78
N SER A 65 -21.27 1.25 20.91
CA SER A 65 -20.60 0.24 21.75
C SER A 65 -21.60 -0.77 22.32
N ASP A 66 -22.82 -0.32 22.65
CA ASP A 66 -23.91 -1.18 23.12
C ASP A 66 -24.34 -2.12 21.97
N ARG A 67 -24.46 -3.41 22.30
CA ARG A 67 -24.86 -4.44 21.34
C ARG A 67 -26.25 -4.14 20.77
N ASP A 68 -27.22 -3.84 21.61
CA ASP A 68 -28.62 -3.70 21.19
C ASP A 68 -28.81 -2.43 20.36
N ALA A 69 -28.18 -1.33 20.76
CA ALA A 69 -28.16 -0.09 19.99
C ALA A 69 -27.55 -0.30 18.59
N ARG A 70 -26.44 -1.04 18.51
CA ARG A 70 -25.76 -1.35 17.25
C ARG A 70 -26.57 -2.29 16.37
N TYR A 71 -27.22 -3.32 16.91
CA TYR A 71 -28.09 -4.21 16.14
C TYR A 71 -29.25 -3.45 15.49
N LYS A 72 -29.91 -2.58 16.26
CA LYS A 72 -31.00 -1.75 15.76
C LYS A 72 -30.53 -0.80 14.65
N TYR A 73 -29.42 -0.10 14.88
CA TYR A 73 -28.84 0.83 13.90
C TYR A 73 -28.47 0.12 12.58
N LEU A 74 -27.83 -1.05 12.66
CA LEU A 74 -27.46 -1.82 11.46
C LEU A 74 -28.68 -2.34 10.71
N ALA A 75 -29.72 -2.81 11.41
CA ALA A 75 -30.96 -3.27 10.79
C ALA A 75 -31.63 -2.14 9.98
N GLU A 76 -31.74 -0.95 10.57
CA GLU A 76 -32.28 0.24 9.89
C GLU A 76 -31.42 0.65 8.68
N TYR A 77 -30.10 0.60 8.82
CA TYR A 77 -29.17 0.91 7.73
C TYR A 77 -29.33 -0.06 6.55
N PHE A 78 -29.42 -1.37 6.81
CA PHE A 78 -29.58 -2.37 5.75
C PHE A 78 -30.93 -2.26 5.04
N GLN A 79 -32.00 -1.99 5.79
CA GLN A 79 -33.34 -1.78 5.23
C GLN A 79 -33.35 -0.58 4.27
N LYS A 80 -32.83 0.57 4.70
CA LYS A 80 -32.71 1.76 3.85
C LYS A 80 -31.89 1.52 2.59
N ARG A 81 -30.77 0.80 2.72
CA ARG A 81 -29.92 0.46 1.58
C ARG A 81 -30.64 -0.45 0.57
N TYR A 82 -31.42 -1.41 1.07
CA TYR A 82 -32.24 -2.28 0.23
C TYR A 82 -33.28 -1.48 -0.54
N GLU A 83 -34.05 -0.62 0.13
CA GLU A 83 -35.07 0.23 -0.50
C GLU A 83 -34.48 1.16 -1.57
N GLN A 84 -33.33 1.80 -1.30
CA GLN A 84 -32.62 2.62 -2.29
C GLN A 84 -32.18 1.82 -3.52
N SER A 85 -31.80 0.55 -3.33
CA SER A 85 -31.39 -0.31 -4.44
C SER A 85 -32.56 -0.74 -5.33
N GLN A 86 -33.77 -0.87 -4.76
CA GLN A 86 -34.99 -1.18 -5.53
C GLN A 86 -35.45 0.04 -6.33
N GLN A 87 -35.47 1.22 -5.70
CA GLN A 87 -35.82 2.48 -6.38
C GLN A 87 -34.90 2.80 -7.57
N LYS A 88 -33.62 2.43 -7.49
CA LYS A 88 -32.67 2.59 -8.61
C LYS A 88 -32.87 1.58 -9.76
N GLN A 89 -33.55 0.46 -9.53
CA GLN A 89 -33.85 -0.53 -10.56
C GLN A 89 -35.15 -0.20 -11.31
N GLU A 90 -36.03 0.59 -10.69
CA GLU A 90 -37.32 1.00 -11.23
C GLU A 90 -37.28 2.35 -11.98
N ALA A 91 -36.14 3.06 -11.95
CA ALA A 91 -35.90 4.35 -12.62
C ALA A 91 -34.97 4.20 -13.83
#